data_AF-A0A259YCG2-F1
#
_entry.id   AF-A0A259YCG2-F1
#
_cell.length_a   1.000
_cell.length_b   1.000
_cell.length_c   1.000
_cell.angle_alpha   90.00
_cell.angle_beta   90.00
_cell.angle_gamma   90.00
#
_symmetry.space_group_name_H-M   'P 1'
#
loop_
_entity.id
_entity.type
_entity.pdbx_description
1 polymer ?
#
loop_
_entity_poly.entity_id
_entity_poly.type
_entity_poly.pdbx_seq_one_letter_code
_entity_poly.pdbx_strand_id
1 'polypeptide(L)'
;MGLFDRLKRSGGGAKRAPEGSVAQYLADWTDARIGVEAYVEPKTTVTPLTVVLVANDGEWTRRPLDEKYVRKIGSDLKIPVYDVRKTGYPQRMRDHDARQKVIRKREQQQRDL
;
A
#
# COMPACT_ATOMS: atom_id res chain seq x y z
N MET A 1 -29.98 3.85 16.36
CA MET A 1 -30.25 3.37 14.99
C MET A 1 -29.38 4.18 14.05
N GLY A 2 -28.24 3.63 13.61
CA GLY A 2 -27.07 4.39 13.11
C GLY A 2 -27.16 4.81 11.65
N LEU A 3 -26.79 6.07 11.39
CA LEU A 3 -26.73 6.73 10.08
C LEU A 3 -25.37 6.57 9.38
N PHE A 4 -24.71 5.43 9.53
CA PHE A 4 -23.34 5.21 9.04
C PHE A 4 -23.17 4.00 8.11
N ASP A 5 -24.25 3.41 7.61
CA ASP A 5 -24.19 2.19 6.78
C ASP A 5 -24.31 2.43 5.27
N ARG A 6 -24.06 3.65 4.79
CA ARG A 6 -24.31 4.02 3.37
C ARG A 6 -23.10 4.54 2.61
N LEU A 7 -21.90 4.04 2.91
CA LEU A 7 -20.75 4.21 2.03
C LEU A 7 -20.02 2.89 1.74
N LYS A 8 -20.76 1.78 1.71
CA LYS A 8 -20.28 0.47 1.21
C LYS A 8 -20.99 0.11 -0.10
N ARG A 9 -20.80 0.92 -1.15
CA ARG A 9 -21.09 0.50 -2.54
C ARG A 9 -20.53 1.46 -3.59
N SER A 10 -19.22 1.43 -3.81
CA SER A 10 -18.65 1.87 -5.09
C SER A 10 -17.25 1.25 -5.33
N GLY A 11 -17.11 -0.05 -5.08
CA GLY A 11 -15.98 -0.83 -5.60
C GLY A 11 -16.31 -1.28 -7.02
N GLY A 12 -16.15 -0.37 -7.99
CA GLY A 12 -16.35 -0.66 -9.40
C GLY A 12 -15.32 -1.68 -9.87
N GLY A 13 -15.79 -2.83 -10.36
CA GLY A 13 -14.99 -4.01 -10.70
C GLY A 13 -13.69 -3.72 -11.42
N ALA A 14 -12.58 -3.84 -10.68
CA ALA A 14 -11.27 -4.06 -11.27
C ALA A 14 -11.31 -5.39 -12.01
N LYS A 15 -10.94 -5.39 -13.29
CA LYS A 15 -10.84 -6.61 -14.10
C LYS A 15 -9.90 -7.56 -13.37
N ARG A 16 -10.38 -8.77 -13.01
CA ARG A 16 -9.58 -9.83 -12.38
C ARG A 16 -8.27 -9.97 -13.15
N ALA A 17 -7.19 -9.50 -12.57
CA ALA A 17 -5.85 -9.71 -13.10
C ALA A 17 -5.52 -11.21 -12.91
N PRO A 18 -4.63 -11.80 -13.72
CA PRO A 18 -4.33 -13.23 -13.61
C PRO A 18 -3.98 -13.59 -12.17
N GLU A 19 -4.47 -14.75 -11.71
CA GLU A 19 -4.29 -15.22 -10.34
C GLU A 19 -2.78 -15.22 -9.98
N GLY A 20 -2.41 -14.51 -8.91
CA GLY A 20 -1.00 -14.31 -8.52
C GLY A 20 -0.27 -13.11 -9.16
N SER A 21 -0.95 -12.29 -9.98
CA SER A 21 -0.37 -11.06 -10.51
C SER A 21 -0.26 -9.96 -9.45
N VAL A 22 0.73 -9.07 -9.63
CA VAL A 22 0.94 -7.91 -8.75
C VAL A 22 -0.32 -7.04 -8.67
N ALA A 23 -1.03 -6.86 -9.78
CA ALA A 23 -2.26 -6.06 -9.81
C ALA A 23 -3.37 -6.66 -8.93
N GLN A 24 -3.56 -7.99 -8.96
CA GLN A 24 -4.54 -8.65 -8.10
C GLN A 24 -4.16 -8.51 -6.62
N TYR A 25 -2.89 -8.74 -6.29
CA TYR A 25 -2.39 -8.57 -4.92
C TYR A 25 -2.60 -7.15 -4.39
N LEU A 26 -2.31 -6.13 -5.21
CA LEU A 26 -2.52 -4.74 -4.83
C LEU A 26 -4.02 -4.44 -4.61
N ALA A 27 -4.90 -4.97 -5.47
CA ALA A 27 -6.34 -4.84 -5.32
C ALA A 27 -6.85 -5.48 -4.02
N ASP A 28 -6.45 -6.73 -3.76
CA ASP A 28 -6.84 -7.45 -2.54
C ASP A 28 -6.30 -6.75 -1.28
N TRP A 29 -5.07 -6.22 -1.34
CA TRP A 29 -4.46 -5.50 -0.22
C TRP A 29 -5.17 -4.17 0.07
N THR A 30 -5.56 -3.45 -1.00
CA THR A 30 -6.34 -2.23 -0.90
C THR A 30 -7.76 -2.49 -0.41
N ASP A 31 -8.42 -3.57 -0.83
CA ASP A 31 -9.77 -3.92 -0.38
C ASP A 31 -9.81 -4.32 1.10
N ALA A 32 -8.76 -4.96 1.60
CA ALA A 32 -8.63 -5.34 3.00
C ALA A 32 -8.35 -4.15 3.95
N ARG A 33 -8.06 -2.95 3.45
CA ARG A 33 -7.59 -1.80 4.25
C ARG A 33 -8.33 -0.51 3.92
N ILE A 34 -8.42 0.39 4.90
CA ILE A 34 -9.06 1.69 4.74
C ILE A 34 -8.01 2.79 4.54
N GLY A 35 -8.37 3.82 3.75
CA GLY A 35 -7.54 5.00 3.53
C GLY A 35 -6.18 4.68 2.92
N VAL A 36 -6.14 3.76 1.96
CA VAL A 36 -4.92 3.36 1.27
C VAL A 36 -4.48 4.44 0.29
N GLU A 37 -3.21 4.81 0.37
CA GLU A 37 -2.55 5.72 -0.55
C GLU A 37 -1.42 4.99 -1.27
N ALA A 38 -1.31 5.18 -2.59
CA ALA A 38 -0.23 4.61 -3.37
C ALA A 38 0.91 5.63 -3.52
N TYR A 39 2.12 5.18 -3.30
CA TYR A 39 3.35 5.93 -3.43
C TYR A 39 4.24 5.25 -4.47
N VAL A 40 4.42 5.89 -5.61
CA VAL A 40 5.22 5.36 -6.71
C VAL A 40 6.65 5.84 -6.54
N GLU A 41 7.56 4.88 -6.52
CA GLU A 41 8.99 5.09 -6.62
C GLU A 41 9.38 4.96 -8.08
N PRO A 42 9.89 6.03 -8.71
CA PRO A 42 10.23 5.98 -10.12
C PRO A 42 11.40 5.02 -10.35
N LYS A 43 11.40 4.38 -11.52
CA LYS A 43 12.51 3.56 -11.99
C LYS A 43 13.82 4.33 -11.87
N THR A 44 14.82 3.69 -11.28
CA THR A 44 16.20 4.18 -11.29
C THR A 44 17.06 3.31 -12.19
N THR A 45 18.34 3.64 -12.33
CA THR A 45 19.31 2.84 -13.09
C THR A 45 19.45 1.41 -12.53
N VAL A 46 19.28 1.25 -11.22
CA VAL A 46 19.54 -0.01 -10.50
C VAL A 46 18.28 -0.67 -9.93
N THR A 47 17.18 0.07 -9.81
CA THR A 47 15.93 -0.43 -9.21
C THR A 47 14.79 -0.28 -10.21
N PRO A 48 14.01 -1.36 -10.45
CA PRO A 48 12.79 -1.26 -11.26
C PRO A 48 11.79 -0.31 -10.61
N LEU A 49 10.80 0.13 -11.38
CA LEU A 49 9.71 0.94 -10.84
C LEU A 49 8.97 0.14 -9.77
N THR A 50 8.71 0.77 -8.63
CA THR A 50 8.07 0.15 -7.47
C THR A 50 6.90 0.99 -7.00
N VAL A 51 5.88 0.34 -6.46
CA VAL A 51 4.76 0.99 -5.79
C VAL A 51 4.71 0.54 -4.35
N VAL A 52 4.51 1.51 -3.46
CA VAL A 52 4.34 1.33 -2.03
C VAL A 52 2.91 1.73 -1.69
N LEU A 53 2.09 0.79 -1.25
CA LEU A 53 0.77 1.10 -0.72
C LEU A 53 0.90 1.33 0.79
N VAL A 54 0.32 2.42 1.29
CA VAL A 54 0.32 2.76 2.72
C VAL A 54 -1.12 2.97 3.17
N ALA A 55 -1.56 2.15 4.12
CA ALA A 55 -2.87 2.25 4.73
C ALA A 55 -2.94 3.38 5.77
N ASN A 56 -4.15 3.68 6.24
CA ASN A 56 -4.38 4.75 7.22
C ASN A 56 -3.71 4.49 8.58
N ASP A 57 -3.55 3.23 8.97
CA ASP A 57 -2.90 2.80 10.21
C ASP A 57 -1.35 2.80 10.12
N GLY A 58 -0.81 3.09 8.94
CA GLY A 58 0.62 3.07 8.65
C GLY A 58 1.16 1.70 8.20
N GLU A 59 0.31 0.67 8.09
CA GLU A 59 0.72 -0.59 7.45
C GLU A 59 1.06 -0.31 5.98
N TRP A 60 2.12 -0.93 5.48
CA TRP A 60 2.56 -0.71 4.11
C TRP A 60 3.05 -2.00 3.44
N THR A 61 2.92 -2.03 2.11
CA THR A 61 3.46 -3.10 1.27
C THR A 61 4.15 -2.50 0.05
N ARG A 62 5.25 -3.13 -0.41
CA ARG A 62 6.01 -2.70 -1.59
C ARG A 62 6.00 -3.80 -2.65
N ARG A 63 5.74 -3.44 -3.90
CA ARG A 63 5.82 -4.38 -5.03
C ARG A 63 6.44 -3.73 -6.27
N PRO A 64 7.27 -4.47 -7.02
CA PRO A 64 7.72 -4.02 -8.33
C PRO A 64 6.53 -3.98 -9.29
N LEU A 65 6.49 -2.95 -10.12
CA LEU A 65 5.40 -2.70 -11.04
C LEU A 65 5.94 -2.24 -12.39
N ASP A 66 5.37 -2.74 -13.48
CA ASP A 66 5.73 -2.21 -14.79
C ASP A 66 5.16 -0.81 -14.99
N GLU A 67 5.89 0.02 -15.73
CA GLU A 67 5.52 1.39 -16.05
C GLU A 67 4.12 1.50 -16.71
N LYS A 68 3.71 0.47 -17.46
CA LYS A 68 2.39 0.39 -18.09
C LYS A 68 1.24 0.33 -17.09
N TYR A 69 1.47 -0.22 -15.89
CA TYR A 69 0.46 -0.37 -14.85
C TYR A 69 0.35 0.84 -13.92
N VAL A 70 1.39 1.69 -13.83
CA VAL A 70 1.37 2.89 -12.98
C VAL A 70 0.19 3.80 -13.30
N ARG A 71 -0.04 4.07 -14.59
CA ARG A 71 -1.14 4.93 -15.04
C ARG A 71 -2.52 4.31 -14.78
N LYS A 72 -2.59 2.98 -14.76
CA LYS A 72 -3.83 2.23 -14.54
C LYS A 72 -4.17 2.08 -13.05
N ILE A 73 -3.18 2.00 -12.17
CA ILE A 73 -3.38 1.82 -10.73
C ILE A 73 -4.36 2.84 -10.13
N GLY A 74 -4.18 4.14 -10.39
CA GLY A 74 -5.09 5.15 -9.84
C GLY A 74 -6.52 5.01 -10.37
N SER A 75 -6.66 4.57 -11.62
CA SER A 75 -7.97 4.37 -12.26
C SER A 75 -8.66 3.08 -11.82
N ASP A 76 -7.89 2.00 -11.61
CA ASP A 76 -8.36 0.67 -11.26
C ASP A 76 -8.65 0.55 -9.76
N LEU A 77 -7.78 1.10 -8.91
CA LEU A 77 -7.91 1.02 -7.45
C LEU A 77 -8.68 2.19 -6.85
N LYS A 78 -8.92 3.28 -7.60
CA LYS A 78 -9.60 4.51 -7.13
C LYS A 78 -8.98 5.12 -5.87
N ILE A 79 -7.67 4.93 -5.68
CA ILE A 79 -6.89 5.49 -4.58
C ILE A 79 -6.03 6.66 -5.04
N PRO A 80 -5.68 7.60 -4.14
CA PRO A 80 -4.71 8.63 -4.46
C PRO A 80 -3.33 8.02 -4.73
N VAL A 81 -2.67 8.52 -5.78
CA VAL A 81 -1.34 8.08 -6.21
C VAL A 81 -0.38 9.27 -6.14
N TYR A 82 0.70 9.10 -5.40
CA TYR A 82 1.74 10.11 -5.17
C TYR A 82 3.09 9.63 -5.69
N ASP A 83 3.96 10.56 -6.04
CA ASP A 83 5.37 10.27 -6.34
C ASP A 83 6.18 10.49 -5.07
N VAL A 84 6.88 9.44 -4.62
CA VAL A 84 7.72 9.48 -3.40
C VAL A 84 8.77 10.58 -3.49
N ARG A 85 9.30 10.90 -4.67
CA ARG A 85 10.31 11.96 -4.81
C ARG A 85 9.74 13.35 -4.57
N LYS A 86 8.42 13.53 -4.73
CA LYS A 86 7.72 14.80 -4.52
C LYS A 86 7.13 14.93 -3.13
N THR A 87 6.49 13.89 -2.62
CA THR A 87 5.79 13.93 -1.32
C THR A 87 6.66 13.40 -0.17
N GLY A 88 7.65 12.56 -0.47
CA GLY A 88 8.30 11.71 0.53
C GLY A 88 7.40 10.57 0.99
N TYR A 89 7.89 9.78 1.94
CA TYR A 89 7.10 8.76 2.63
C TYR A 89 6.24 9.40 3.73
N PRO A 90 5.00 8.95 3.92
CA PRO A 90 4.11 9.53 4.92
C PRO A 90 4.59 9.24 6.34
N GLN A 91 4.33 10.18 7.26
CA GLN A 91 4.75 10.07 8.66
C GLN A 91 4.21 8.81 9.34
N ARG A 92 2.95 8.42 9.04
CA ARG A 92 2.32 7.21 9.59
C ARG A 92 3.06 5.90 9.24
N MET A 93 3.69 5.83 8.06
CA MET A 93 4.54 4.69 7.69
C MET A 93 5.78 4.63 8.58
N ARG A 94 6.43 5.78 8.84
CA ARG A 94 7.59 5.86 9.73
C ARG A 94 7.24 5.49 11.16
N ASP A 95 6.09 5.94 11.65
CA ASP A 95 5.62 5.63 13.00
C ASP A 95 5.30 4.13 13.15
N HIS A 96 4.74 3.51 12.10
CA HIS A 96 4.52 2.06 12.06
C HIS A 96 5.85 1.28 12.13
N ASP A 97 6.83 1.63 11.30
CA ASP A 97 8.15 0.99 11.31
C ASP A 97 8.86 1.14 12.66
N ALA A 98 8.74 2.31 13.30
CA ALA A 98 9.28 2.55 14.63
C ALA A 98 8.63 1.63 15.67
N ARG A 99 7.30 1.47 15.64
CA ARG A 99 6.56 0.54 16.52
C ARG A 99 7.00 -0.91 16.28
N GLN A 100 7.05 -1.35 15.02
CA GLN A 100 7.48 -2.71 14.66
C GLN A 100 8.91 -3.00 15.13
N LYS A 101 9.81 -2.02 15.02
CA LYS A 101 11.19 -2.15 15.50
C LYS A 101 11.26 -2.35 17.01
N VAL A 102 10.43 -1.61 17.78
CA VAL A 102 10.36 -1.77 19.24
C VAL A 102 9.82 -3.14 19.61
N ILE A 103 8.75 -3.59 18.95
CA ILE A 103 8.15 -4.92 19.18
C ILE A 103 9.19 -6.01 18.89
N ARG A 104 9.80 -5.99 17.71
CA ARG A 104 10.82 -6.97 17.31
C ARG A 104 12.01 -7.01 18.26
N LYS A 105 12.47 -5.84 18.74
CA LYS A 105 13.58 -5.75 19.70
C LYS A 105 13.22 -6.41 21.03
N ARG A 106 11.98 -6.26 21.51
CA ARG A 106 11.49 -6.89 22.73
C ARG A 106 11.37 -8.41 22.57
N GLU A 107 10.85 -8.88 21.44
CA GLU A 107 10.77 -10.31 21.14
C GLU A 107 12.15 -10.97 21.08
N GLN A 108 13.13 -10.27 20.49
CA GLN A 108 14.51 -10.76 20.43
C GLN A 108 15.15 -10.84 21.83
N GLN A 109 14.96 -9.82 22.67
CA GLN A 109 15.43 -9.83 24.06
C GLN A 109 14.78 -10.92 24.92
N GLN A 110 13.51 -11.27 24.66
CA GLN A 110 12.83 -12.37 25.36
C GLN A 110 13.28 -13.75 24.89
N ARG A 111 13.75 -13.89 23.64
CA ARG A 111 14.28 -15.15 23.11
C ARG A 111 15.70 -15.44 23.58
N ASP A 112 16.46 -14.39 23.87
CA ASP A 112 17.86 -14.48 24.29
C ASP A 112 18.03 -14.63 25.82
N LEU A 113 16.93 -14.74 26.57
CA LEU A 113 16.85 -15.02 28.02
C LEU A 113 16.42 -16.47 28.28
#